data_AF-A0A4Y9MHZ9-F1
#
_entry.id   AF-A0A4Y9MHZ9-F1
#
_cell.length_a   1.000
_cell.length_b   1.000
_cell.length_c   1.000
_cell.angle_alpha   90.00
_cell.angle_beta   90.00
_cell.angle_gamma   90.00
#
_symmetry.space_group_name_H-M   'P 1'
#
loop_
_entity.id
_entity.type
_entity.pdbx_description
1 polymer ?
#
loop_
_entity_poly.entity_id
_entity_poly.type
_entity_poly.pdbx_seq_one_letter_code
_entity_poly.pdbx_strand_id
1 'polypeptide(L)'
;MRLSLTAAATAALVLPIMATGLAVPAANAQPAPPPPYVDHVEWAKWGDLSSLRVYPTAAGRAAAGQVGTTAQADHAWAEVLAASPDADLPGLRAQFDCHWEWAEFAEPGKTSWNLEPWRPQVDVAQLLAAGCNPGGTEEPF
;
A
#
# COMPACT_ATOMS: atom_id res chain seq x y z
N MET A 1 10.95 69.72 37.56
CA MET A 1 11.65 68.94 38.61
C MET A 1 11.22 67.49 38.44
N ARG A 2 11.99 66.54 37.87
CA ARG A 2 13.25 65.92 38.36
C ARG A 2 13.18 65.73 39.88
N LEU A 3 13.15 64.55 40.50
CA LEU A 3 13.88 63.27 40.34
C LEU A 3 13.14 62.21 41.24
N SER A 4 13.13 60.89 41.07
CA SER A 4 14.22 59.94 41.36
C SER A 4 13.81 58.49 41.05
N LEU A 5 14.81 57.68 40.63
CA LEU A 5 14.74 56.26 40.28
C LEU A 5 14.54 55.33 41.49
N THR A 6 13.96 54.14 41.28
CA THR A 6 14.53 52.90 41.82
C THR A 6 14.49 51.79 40.76
N ALA A 7 15.63 51.12 40.61
CA ALA A 7 15.90 50.04 39.68
C ALA A 7 15.45 48.69 40.25
N ALA A 8 15.05 47.77 39.38
CA ALA A 8 15.17 46.34 39.63
C ALA A 8 15.74 45.72 38.36
N ALA A 9 17.05 45.42 38.39
CA ALA A 9 17.72 44.67 37.34
C ALA A 9 17.40 43.18 37.51
N THR A 10 16.55 42.63 36.66
CA THR A 10 16.44 41.19 36.46
C THR A 10 17.38 40.79 35.34
N ALA A 11 18.54 40.25 35.70
CA ALA A 11 19.44 39.60 34.75
C ALA A 11 18.78 38.28 34.29
N ALA A 12 18.12 38.30 33.14
CA ALA A 12 17.69 37.07 32.49
C ALA A 12 18.91 36.44 31.81
N LEU A 13 19.40 35.34 32.38
CA LEU A 13 20.46 34.53 31.80
C LEU A 13 19.89 33.80 30.58
N VAL A 14 20.10 34.34 29.38
CA VAL A 14 19.70 33.67 28.14
C VAL A 14 20.76 32.62 27.83
N LEU A 15 20.48 31.36 28.16
CA LEU A 15 21.27 30.22 27.69
C LEU A 15 20.96 30.01 26.19
N PRO A 16 21.97 30.02 25.29
CA PRO A 16 21.72 29.67 23.91
C PRO A 16 21.44 28.17 23.82
N ILE A 17 20.22 27.82 23.43
CA ILE A 17 19.86 26.45 23.03
C ILE A 17 20.64 26.19 21.74
N MET A 18 21.78 25.51 21.85
CA MET A 18 22.47 24.94 20.70
C MET A 18 21.56 23.87 20.10
N ALA A 19 20.81 24.22 19.07
CA ALA A 19 20.06 23.28 18.25
C ALA A 19 21.07 22.41 17.48
N THR A 20 21.49 21.31 18.08
CA THR A 20 22.14 20.22 17.35
C THR A 20 21.10 19.67 16.38
N GLY A 21 21.18 20.08 15.11
CA GLY A 21 20.35 19.55 14.05
C GLY A 21 20.57 18.04 13.94
N LEU A 22 19.60 17.27 14.40
CA LEU A 22 19.50 15.85 14.06
C LEU A 22 19.25 15.80 12.55
N ALA A 23 20.27 15.49 11.77
CA ALA A 23 20.08 15.17 10.36
C ALA A 23 19.25 13.89 10.29
N VAL A 24 17.95 14.03 10.04
CA VAL A 24 17.09 12.90 9.72
C VAL A 24 17.55 12.39 8.36
N PRO A 25 17.98 11.11 8.24
CA PRO A 25 18.31 10.59 6.93
C PRO A 25 17.05 10.66 6.05
N ALA A 26 17.13 11.39 4.94
CA ALA A 26 16.10 11.33 3.92
C ALA A 26 16.09 9.89 3.39
N ALA A 27 14.99 9.16 3.63
CA ALA A 27 14.77 7.89 2.97
C ALA A 27 14.70 8.17 1.46
N ASN A 28 15.68 7.67 0.71
CA ASN A 28 15.66 7.74 -0.75
C ASN A 28 14.63 6.71 -1.24
N ALA A 29 13.36 7.09 -1.27
CA ALA A 29 12.34 6.32 -1.96
C ALA A 29 12.69 6.34 -3.45
N GLN A 30 13.17 5.21 -3.96
CA GLN A 30 13.44 5.08 -5.38
C GLN A 30 12.09 5.03 -6.11
N PRO A 31 11.91 5.78 -7.22
CA PRO A 31 10.65 5.72 -7.95
C PRO A 31 10.30 4.29 -8.32
N ALA A 32 9.01 3.94 -8.23
CA ALA A 32 8.51 2.68 -8.74
C ALA A 32 8.90 2.51 -10.22
N PRO A 33 9.32 1.31 -10.66
CA PRO A 33 9.59 1.06 -12.07
C PRO A 33 8.38 1.39 -12.95
N PRO A 34 8.56 1.75 -14.23
CA PRO A 34 7.43 1.97 -15.12
C PRO A 34 6.68 0.66 -15.46
N PRO A 35 5.40 0.75 -15.89
CA PRO A 35 4.58 -0.40 -16.32
C PRO A 35 5.12 -1.09 -17.58
N PRO A 36 4.63 -2.30 -17.94
CA PRO A 36 3.45 -3.00 -17.40
C PRO A 36 3.67 -3.58 -16.01
N TYR A 37 2.65 -3.49 -15.16
CA TYR A 37 2.64 -4.06 -13.81
C TYR A 37 2.01 -5.45 -13.74
N VAL A 38 1.08 -5.74 -14.63
CA VAL A 38 0.41 -7.04 -14.78
C VAL A 38 0.92 -7.72 -16.05
N ASP A 39 1.38 -8.96 -15.91
CA ASP A 39 1.80 -9.78 -17.05
C ASP A 39 0.58 -10.33 -17.79
N HIS A 40 -0.28 -11.03 -17.05
CA HIS A 40 -1.58 -11.51 -17.52
C HIS A 40 -2.52 -11.78 -16.34
N VAL A 41 -3.77 -12.08 -16.69
CA VAL A 41 -4.77 -12.58 -15.75
C VAL A 41 -5.43 -13.85 -16.30
N GLU A 42 -5.88 -14.72 -15.42
CA GLU A 42 -6.50 -15.99 -15.77
C GLU A 42 -7.70 -16.26 -14.87
N TRP A 43 -8.89 -16.44 -15.45
CA TRP A 43 -10.01 -17.02 -14.73
C TRP A 43 -9.80 -18.52 -14.54
N ALA A 44 -9.71 -18.94 -13.29
CA ALA A 44 -9.57 -20.32 -12.87
C ALA A 44 -10.73 -20.75 -11.97
N LYS A 45 -10.74 -22.05 -11.62
CA LYS A 45 -11.70 -22.64 -10.69
C LYS A 45 -10.98 -23.12 -9.43
N TRP A 46 -11.52 -22.75 -8.27
CA TRP A 46 -11.18 -23.31 -6.97
C TRP A 46 -12.38 -24.14 -6.46
N GLY A 47 -12.34 -25.45 -6.72
CA GLY A 47 -13.55 -26.27 -6.66
C GLY A 47 -14.60 -25.77 -7.65
N ASP A 48 -15.83 -25.56 -7.19
CA ASP A 48 -16.91 -25.00 -8.02
C ASP A 48 -16.89 -23.45 -8.08
N LEU A 49 -15.99 -22.81 -7.34
CA LEU A 49 -15.91 -21.36 -7.22
C LEU A 49 -14.97 -20.76 -8.27
N SER A 50 -15.22 -19.51 -8.68
CA SER A 50 -14.37 -18.80 -9.63
C SER A 50 -13.29 -17.98 -8.91
N SER A 51 -12.10 -17.91 -9.50
CA SER A 51 -10.94 -17.17 -8.99
C SER A 51 -10.26 -16.48 -10.17
N LEU A 52 -10.09 -15.15 -10.11
CA LEU A 52 -9.28 -14.42 -11.08
C LEU A 52 -7.85 -14.35 -10.55
N ARG A 53 -6.94 -15.09 -11.18
CA ARG A 53 -5.53 -15.05 -10.83
C ARG A 53 -4.86 -13.91 -11.57
N VAL A 54 -4.24 -12.99 -10.84
CA VAL A 54 -3.46 -11.88 -11.39
C VAL A 54 -1.98 -12.20 -11.24
N TYR A 55 -1.24 -12.22 -12.36
CA TYR A 55 0.18 -12.51 -12.38
C TYR A 55 0.96 -11.20 -12.55
N PRO A 56 1.62 -10.68 -11.50
CA PRO A 56 2.35 -9.43 -11.59
C PRO A 56 3.70 -9.61 -12.29
N THR A 57 4.11 -8.60 -13.07
CA THR A 57 5.46 -8.52 -13.64
C THR A 57 6.50 -8.25 -12.54
N ALA A 58 7.79 -8.31 -12.88
CA ALA A 58 8.85 -7.87 -11.97
C ALA A 58 8.71 -6.38 -11.59
N ALA A 59 8.25 -5.54 -12.51
CA ALA A 59 7.98 -4.12 -12.24
C ALA A 59 6.78 -3.96 -11.29
N GLY A 60 5.71 -4.73 -11.50
CA GLY A 60 4.54 -4.77 -10.63
C GLY A 60 4.91 -5.17 -9.20
N ARG A 61 5.67 -6.24 -9.03
CA ARG A 61 6.17 -6.68 -7.71
C ARG A 61 7.04 -5.63 -7.04
N ALA A 62 7.97 -5.02 -7.78
CA ALA A 62 8.84 -3.99 -7.24
C ALA A 62 8.05 -2.73 -6.81
N ALA A 63 6.96 -2.40 -7.49
CA ALA A 63 6.08 -1.28 -7.12
C ALA A 63 5.15 -1.63 -5.94
N ALA A 64 4.58 -2.84 -5.93
CA ALA A 64 3.76 -3.37 -4.83
C ALA A 64 4.56 -3.50 -3.52
N GLY A 65 5.85 -3.83 -3.61
CA GLY A 65 6.77 -3.86 -2.46
C GLY A 65 7.20 -2.49 -1.93
N GLN A 66 6.58 -1.38 -2.38
CA GLN A 66 6.85 -0.03 -1.90
C GLN A 66 5.59 0.59 -1.30
N VAL A 67 5.77 1.42 -0.26
CA VAL A 67 4.68 2.22 0.30
C VAL A 67 4.38 3.43 -0.57
N GLY A 68 3.11 3.86 -0.62
CA GLY A 68 2.70 5.08 -1.33
C GLY A 68 2.57 4.92 -2.85
N THR A 69 2.34 3.70 -3.35
CA THR A 69 2.23 3.38 -4.78
C THR A 69 0.79 3.28 -5.28
N THR A 70 -0.15 4.00 -4.66
CA THR A 70 -1.58 3.98 -5.04
C THR A 70 -1.82 4.30 -6.52
N ALA A 71 -1.07 5.26 -7.10
CA ALA A 71 -1.20 5.58 -8.52
C ALA A 71 -0.75 4.41 -9.43
N GLN A 72 0.23 3.62 -8.99
CA GLN A 72 0.65 2.40 -9.70
C GLN A 72 -0.38 1.28 -9.51
N ALA A 73 -0.97 1.16 -8.32
CA ALA A 73 -2.09 0.24 -8.08
C ALA A 73 -3.27 0.55 -9.02
N ASP A 74 -3.66 1.82 -9.16
CA ASP A 74 -4.72 2.25 -10.09
C ASP A 74 -4.39 1.89 -11.54
N HIS A 75 -3.14 2.08 -11.96
CA HIS A 75 -2.68 1.71 -13.31
C HIS A 75 -2.69 0.19 -13.51
N ALA A 76 -2.21 -0.57 -12.53
CA ALA A 76 -2.21 -2.03 -12.58
C ALA A 76 -3.65 -2.60 -12.59
N TRP A 77 -4.59 -2.00 -11.84
CA TRP A 77 -5.99 -2.36 -11.92
C TRP A 77 -6.59 -2.07 -13.30
N ALA A 78 -6.21 -0.95 -13.94
CA ALA A 78 -6.61 -0.67 -15.31
C ALA A 78 -6.05 -1.71 -16.31
N GLU A 79 -4.83 -2.20 -16.10
CA GLU A 79 -4.25 -3.30 -16.87
C GLU A 79 -5.04 -4.61 -16.68
N VAL A 80 -5.46 -4.93 -15.43
CA VAL A 80 -6.36 -6.06 -15.15
C VAL A 80 -7.66 -5.95 -15.93
N LEU A 81 -8.34 -4.80 -15.86
CA LEU A 81 -9.62 -4.59 -16.56
C LEU A 81 -9.46 -4.55 -18.09
N ALA A 82 -8.31 -4.12 -18.60
CA ALA A 82 -8.03 -4.20 -20.03
C ALA A 82 -7.87 -5.65 -20.51
N ALA A 83 -7.27 -6.52 -19.68
CA ALA A 83 -7.09 -7.93 -19.97
C ALA A 83 -8.37 -8.77 -19.73
N SER A 84 -9.16 -8.42 -18.72
CA SER A 84 -10.39 -9.11 -18.32
C SER A 84 -11.47 -8.09 -17.92
N PRO A 85 -12.21 -7.52 -18.89
CA PRO A 85 -13.24 -6.50 -18.60
C PRO A 85 -14.36 -6.98 -17.66
N ASP A 86 -14.58 -8.29 -17.59
CA ASP A 86 -15.53 -8.94 -16.68
C ASP A 86 -15.03 -9.05 -15.23
N ALA A 87 -13.81 -8.58 -14.93
CA ALA A 87 -13.27 -8.49 -13.57
C ALA A 87 -13.80 -7.30 -12.77
N ASP A 88 -14.59 -6.40 -13.37
CA ASP A 88 -15.27 -5.30 -12.67
C ASP A 88 -16.49 -5.80 -11.87
N LEU A 89 -16.24 -6.75 -10.99
CA LEU A 89 -17.21 -7.34 -10.09
C LEU A 89 -17.06 -6.76 -8.68
N PRO A 90 -18.18 -6.63 -7.93
CA PRO A 90 -18.14 -6.12 -6.57
C PRO A 90 -17.12 -6.85 -5.69
N GLY A 91 -16.23 -6.08 -5.06
CA GLY A 91 -15.23 -6.59 -4.12
C GLY A 91 -13.88 -6.98 -4.73
N LEU A 92 -13.76 -7.21 -6.04
CA LEU A 92 -12.47 -7.62 -6.63
C LEU A 92 -11.42 -6.51 -6.57
N ARG A 93 -11.83 -5.26 -6.80
CA ARG A 93 -10.93 -4.10 -6.65
C ARG A 93 -10.34 -4.00 -5.25
N ALA A 94 -11.16 -4.17 -4.20
CA ALA A 94 -10.69 -4.08 -2.82
C ALA A 94 -9.73 -5.21 -2.44
N GLN A 95 -9.98 -6.43 -2.96
CA GLN A 95 -9.04 -7.55 -2.84
C GLN A 95 -7.72 -7.23 -3.55
N PHE A 96 -7.78 -6.70 -4.78
CA PHE A 96 -6.60 -6.32 -5.55
C PHE A 96 -5.76 -5.28 -4.81
N ASP A 97 -6.37 -4.22 -4.29
CA ASP A 97 -5.67 -3.19 -3.52
C ASP A 97 -4.99 -3.80 -2.28
N CYS A 98 -5.66 -4.71 -1.56
CA CYS A 98 -5.05 -5.42 -0.44
C CYS A 98 -3.84 -6.25 -0.88
N HIS A 99 -3.94 -6.99 -2.00
CA HIS A 99 -2.82 -7.75 -2.53
C HIS A 99 -1.66 -6.85 -2.96
N TRP A 100 -1.95 -5.75 -3.65
CA TRP A 100 -0.94 -4.78 -4.07
C TRP A 100 -0.20 -4.19 -2.87
N GLU A 101 -0.92 -3.78 -1.83
CA GLU A 101 -0.36 -3.08 -0.69
C GLU A 101 0.28 -4.00 0.34
N TRP A 102 -0.11 -5.29 0.38
CA TRP A 102 0.26 -6.17 1.49
C TRP A 102 0.87 -7.51 1.07
N ALA A 103 0.44 -8.13 -0.03
CA ALA A 103 0.83 -9.50 -0.33
C ALA A 103 2.35 -9.64 -0.55
N GLU A 104 2.98 -8.71 -1.26
CA GLU A 104 4.43 -8.75 -1.49
C GLU A 104 5.24 -8.45 -0.21
N PHE A 105 4.66 -7.74 0.78
CA PHE A 105 5.31 -7.52 2.07
C PHE A 105 5.18 -8.71 3.02
N ALA A 106 3.98 -9.30 3.10
CA ALA A 106 3.69 -10.37 4.04
C ALA A 106 4.22 -11.73 3.56
N GLU A 107 4.09 -12.02 2.27
CA GLU A 107 4.43 -13.28 1.65
C GLU A 107 4.95 -13.05 0.22
N PRO A 108 6.21 -12.56 0.09
CA PRO A 108 6.78 -12.20 -1.20
C PRO A 108 6.87 -13.39 -2.16
N GLY A 109 6.75 -13.10 -3.46
CA GLY A 109 6.99 -14.09 -4.50
C GLY A 109 5.87 -15.11 -4.75
N LYS A 110 4.67 -14.92 -4.16
CA LYS A 110 3.47 -15.68 -4.56
C LYS A 110 3.29 -15.67 -6.07
N THR A 111 2.96 -16.83 -6.64
CA THR A 111 2.85 -16.98 -8.10
C THR A 111 1.82 -16.00 -8.69
N SER A 112 0.65 -15.92 -8.05
CA SER A 112 -0.46 -15.02 -8.42
C SER A 112 -1.10 -14.37 -7.20
N TRP A 113 -1.85 -13.31 -7.44
CA TRP A 113 -2.83 -12.74 -6.51
C TRP A 113 -4.22 -13.15 -6.96
N ASN A 114 -4.95 -13.87 -6.12
CA ASN A 114 -6.22 -14.49 -6.49
C ASN A 114 -7.37 -13.62 -6.01
N LEU A 115 -8.24 -13.18 -6.92
CA LEU A 115 -9.37 -12.32 -6.63
C LEU A 115 -10.67 -13.10 -6.83
N GLU A 116 -11.46 -13.22 -5.78
CA GLU A 116 -12.57 -14.17 -5.74
C GLU A 116 -13.91 -13.46 -5.51
N PRO A 117 -14.83 -13.48 -6.49
CA PRO A 117 -16.06 -12.70 -6.43
C PRO A 117 -17.08 -13.25 -5.42
N TRP A 118 -16.85 -14.45 -4.90
CA TRP A 118 -17.68 -15.10 -3.88
C TRP A 118 -17.26 -14.75 -2.45
N ARG A 119 -16.11 -14.08 -2.26
CA ARG A 119 -15.70 -13.61 -0.94
C ARG A 119 -16.62 -12.48 -0.46
N PRO A 120 -16.95 -12.42 0.85
CA PRO A 120 -17.74 -11.33 1.39
C PRO A 120 -17.03 -9.98 1.18
N GLN A 121 -17.82 -8.97 0.81
CA GLN A 121 -17.35 -7.58 0.81
C GLN A 121 -17.27 -7.11 2.27
N VAL A 122 -16.07 -6.79 2.70
CA VAL A 122 -15.75 -6.38 4.07
C VAL A 122 -14.95 -5.09 4.04
N ASP A 123 -14.79 -4.42 5.18
CA ASP A 123 -13.94 -3.24 5.24
C ASP A 123 -12.45 -3.59 5.11
N VAL A 124 -11.62 -2.56 4.90
CA VAL A 124 -10.16 -2.73 4.71
C VAL A 124 -9.51 -3.39 5.92
N ALA A 125 -9.96 -3.10 7.15
CA ALA A 125 -9.38 -3.70 8.34
C ALA A 125 -9.66 -5.21 8.40
N GLN A 126 -10.85 -5.63 8.00
CA GLN A 126 -11.23 -7.03 7.90
C GLN A 126 -10.49 -7.76 6.76
N LEU A 127 -10.29 -7.11 5.61
CA LEU A 127 -9.46 -7.63 4.51
C LEU A 127 -8.03 -7.94 5.00
N LEU A 128 -7.39 -6.96 5.64
CA LEU A 128 -6.03 -7.12 6.17
C LEU A 128 -5.96 -8.20 7.27
N ALA A 129 -6.94 -8.23 8.18
CA ALA A 129 -7.01 -9.24 9.24
C ALA A 129 -7.16 -10.67 8.69
N ALA A 130 -7.74 -10.82 7.49
CA ALA A 130 -7.92 -12.09 6.81
C ALA A 130 -6.82 -12.37 5.76
N GLY A 131 -5.71 -11.64 5.75
CA GLY A 131 -4.63 -11.84 4.77
C GLY A 131 -5.08 -11.60 3.32
N CYS A 132 -5.98 -10.63 3.13
CA CYS A 132 -6.65 -10.28 1.85
C CYS A 132 -7.68 -11.29 1.34
N ASN A 133 -7.87 -12.43 2.01
CA ASN A 133 -8.75 -13.52 1.59
C ASN A 133 -9.89 -13.77 2.60
N PRO A 134 -10.82 -12.83 2.82
CA PRO A 134 -11.88 -13.02 3.81
C PRO A 134 -12.81 -14.17 3.42
N GLY A 135 -13.15 -15.01 4.40
CA GLY A 135 -14.13 -16.09 4.28
C GLY A 135 -13.69 -17.27 3.41
N GLY A 136 -14.42 -18.39 3.54
CA GLY A 136 -14.19 -19.60 2.73
C GLY A 136 -12.79 -20.21 2.86
N THR A 137 -12.49 -21.15 1.97
CA THR A 137 -11.16 -21.78 1.85
C THR A 137 -10.26 -20.98 0.93
N GLU A 138 -8.95 -20.98 1.19
CA GLU A 138 -7.97 -20.30 0.35
C GLU A 138 -7.37 -21.23 -0.71
N GLU A 139 -7.31 -20.75 -1.94
CA GLU A 139 -6.55 -21.37 -3.02
C GLU A 139 -5.04 -21.13 -2.76
N PRO A 140 -4.18 -22.16 -2.75
CA PRO A 140 -2.74 -21.98 -2.52
C PRO A 140 -2.04 -21.32 -3.72
N PHE A 141 -0.90 -20.66 -3.46
CA PHE A 141 -0.15 -19.84 -4.43
C PHE A 141 1.37 -19.94 -4.26
#